data_AF-A0A3D4UNK1-F1
#
_entry.id   AF-A0A3D4UNK1-F1
#
_cell.length_a   1.000
_cell.length_b   1.000
_cell.length_c   1.000
_cell.angle_alpha   90.00
_cell.angle_beta   90.00
_cell.angle_gamma   90.00
#
_symmetry.space_group_name_H-M   'P 1'
#
loop_
_entity.id
_entity.type
_entity.pdbx_description
1 polymer ?
#
loop_
_entity_poly.entity_id
_entity_poly.type
_entity_poly.pdbx_seq_one_letter_code
_entity_poly.pdbx_strand_id
1 'polypeptide(L)'
;MTHSPDQQPDTTPALLRLASIVICVLAGLSALPWMYLAIGQFGGFAWGLFGFELIVLLGALMTLSVCMGRVRVGGAFPLALLCLIGTLLVASVFGIHVDARSIIGGNHPTFAPWVNRTLMFYLALISGLSLIAMLDVYRRSASSWGLVLRSMIFLIPVIGLGIYFQRSGLPSMQDSAGELSVVRMLSMILGGIVLGILLSVGGHLLIRSFEVALPEKNDAENA
;
A
#
# COMPACT_ATOMS: atom_id res chain seq x y z
N MET A 1 -11.46 38.83 13.30
CA MET A 1 -11.49 37.78 12.27
C MET A 1 -10.05 37.56 11.82
N THR A 2 -9.40 36.60 12.44
CA THR A 2 -8.01 36.22 12.16
C THR A 2 -7.96 35.59 10.77
N HIS A 3 -7.29 36.25 9.81
CA HIS A 3 -6.89 35.61 8.57
C HIS A 3 -6.03 34.39 8.94
N SER A 4 -6.53 33.19 8.68
CA SER A 4 -5.78 31.95 8.87
C SER A 4 -4.56 32.00 7.93
N PRO A 5 -3.31 32.14 8.42
CA PRO A 5 -2.17 32.53 7.59
C PRO A 5 -1.76 31.51 6.52
N ASP A 6 -2.21 30.26 6.59
CA ASP A 6 -1.63 29.16 5.79
C ASP A 6 -2.63 28.53 4.80
N GLN A 7 -3.37 29.32 4.03
CA GLN A 7 -4.01 28.79 2.83
C GLN A 7 -3.08 28.91 1.63
N GLN A 8 -2.02 28.09 1.63
CA GLN A 8 -1.25 27.88 0.41
C GLN A 8 -2.23 27.35 -0.67
N PRO A 9 -2.32 28.00 -1.84
CA PRO A 9 -3.26 27.61 -2.88
C PRO A 9 -2.94 26.17 -3.28
N ASP A 10 -3.95 25.31 -3.16
CA ASP A 10 -3.79 23.87 -3.34
C ASP A 10 -3.56 23.59 -4.83
N THR A 11 -2.29 23.46 -5.21
CA THR A 11 -1.81 23.38 -6.61
C THR A 11 -2.16 22.08 -7.31
N THR A 12 -2.81 21.14 -6.61
CA THR A 12 -3.17 19.83 -7.12
C THR A 12 -4.23 19.95 -8.23
N PRO A 13 -3.93 19.50 -9.47
CA PRO A 13 -4.83 19.55 -10.61
C PRO A 13 -6.19 18.91 -10.33
N ALA A 14 -7.29 19.55 -10.78
CA ALA A 14 -8.64 19.04 -10.61
C ALA A 14 -8.81 17.61 -11.15
N LEU A 15 -8.15 17.28 -12.26
CA LEU A 15 -8.17 15.94 -12.86
C LEU A 15 -7.56 14.88 -11.92
N LEU A 16 -6.41 15.17 -11.28
CA LEU A 16 -5.76 14.21 -10.37
C LEU A 16 -6.61 13.98 -9.11
N ARG A 17 -7.26 15.03 -8.61
CA ARG A 17 -8.21 14.88 -7.50
C ARG A 17 -9.42 14.06 -7.89
N LEU A 18 -10.02 14.34 -9.04
CA LEU A 18 -11.18 13.58 -9.52
C LEU A 18 -10.84 12.10 -9.70
N ALA A 19 -9.70 11.79 -10.33
CA ALA A 19 -9.23 10.42 -10.47
C ALA A 19 -9.02 9.74 -9.10
N SER A 20 -8.41 10.46 -8.15
CA SER A 20 -8.20 9.95 -6.78
C SER A 20 -9.52 9.70 -6.05
N ILE A 21 -10.50 10.59 -6.20
CA ILE A 21 -11.87 10.43 -5.65
C ILE A 21 -12.51 9.16 -6.20
N VAL A 22 -12.47 8.96 -7.52
CA VAL A 22 -13.04 7.77 -8.16
C VAL A 22 -12.37 6.51 -7.62
N ILE A 23 -11.05 6.48 -7.52
CA ILE A 23 -10.33 5.32 -6.98
C ILE A 23 -10.64 5.08 -5.50
N CYS A 24 -10.76 6.14 -4.68
CA CYS A 24 -11.15 6.02 -3.27
C CYS A 24 -12.56 5.42 -3.13
N VAL A 25 -13.51 5.88 -3.95
CA VAL A 25 -14.87 5.33 -3.96
C VAL A 25 -14.85 3.85 -4.37
N LEU A 26 -14.10 3.51 -5.41
CA LEU A 26 -13.95 2.13 -5.86
C LEU A 26 -13.33 1.24 -4.76
N ALA A 27 -12.27 1.71 -4.09
CA ALA A 27 -11.63 1.01 -2.97
C ALA A 27 -12.60 0.78 -1.79
N GLY A 28 -13.34 1.82 -1.40
CA GLY A 28 -14.33 1.71 -0.31
C GLY A 28 -15.48 0.77 -0.67
N LEU A 29 -16.00 0.87 -1.89
CA LEU A 29 -17.09 -0.01 -2.36
C LEU A 29 -16.65 -1.46 -2.48
N SER A 30 -15.39 -1.72 -2.86
CA SER A 30 -14.88 -3.09 -2.96
C SER A 30 -14.71 -3.80 -1.61
N ALA A 31 -14.58 -3.05 -0.51
CA ALA A 31 -14.48 -3.62 0.83
C ALA A 31 -15.83 -4.18 1.32
N LEU A 32 -16.96 -3.58 0.91
CA LEU A 32 -18.30 -3.93 1.42
C LEU A 32 -18.71 -5.39 1.16
N PRO A 33 -18.53 -5.97 -0.04
CA PRO A 33 -18.82 -7.38 -0.28
C PRO A 33 -18.02 -8.31 0.63
N TRP A 34 -16.73 -8.03 0.86
CA TRP A 34 -15.88 -8.86 1.71
C TRP A 34 -16.27 -8.76 3.18
N MET A 35 -16.61 -7.56 3.67
CA MET A 35 -17.17 -7.38 5.01
C MET A 35 -18.48 -8.17 5.19
N TYR A 36 -19.37 -8.14 4.20
CA TYR A 36 -20.62 -8.91 4.24
C TYR A 36 -20.36 -10.42 4.28
N LEU A 37 -19.48 -10.93 3.42
CA LEU A 37 -19.09 -12.34 3.39
C LEU A 37 -18.43 -12.78 4.71
N ALA A 38 -17.58 -11.92 5.30
CA ALA A 38 -16.90 -12.17 6.56
C ALA A 38 -17.85 -12.34 7.76
N ILE A 39 -19.01 -11.70 7.73
CA ILE A 39 -20.02 -11.80 8.79
C ILE A 39 -20.88 -13.07 8.64
N GLY A 40 -21.28 -13.39 7.41
CA GLY A 40 -22.42 -14.29 7.19
C GLY A 40 -22.14 -15.64 6.51
N GLN A 41 -21.05 -15.78 5.75
CA GLN A 41 -20.92 -16.87 4.77
C GLN A 41 -19.82 -17.89 5.09
N PHE A 42 -18.86 -17.55 5.95
CA PHE A 42 -17.69 -18.42 6.21
C PHE A 42 -17.85 -19.39 7.40
N GLY A 43 -19.08 -19.73 7.79
CA GLY A 43 -19.33 -20.66 8.90
C GLY A 43 -18.92 -20.12 10.29
N GLY A 44 -18.58 -18.83 10.36
CA GLY A 44 -18.13 -18.10 11.55
C GLY A 44 -17.72 -16.68 11.18
N PHE A 45 -17.47 -15.83 12.18
CA PHE A 45 -17.05 -14.45 11.97
C PHE A 45 -15.55 -14.38 11.66
N ALA A 46 -15.20 -14.05 10.41
CA ALA A 46 -13.82 -13.92 9.96
C ALA A 46 -13.20 -12.57 10.40
N TRP A 47 -12.73 -12.50 11.64
CA TRP A 47 -12.20 -11.27 12.25
C TRP A 47 -11.06 -10.62 11.46
N GLY A 48 -10.14 -11.42 10.93
CA GLY A 48 -8.99 -10.92 10.17
C GLY A 48 -9.44 -10.18 8.91
N LEU A 49 -10.14 -10.90 8.02
CA LEU A 49 -10.73 -10.36 6.80
C LEU A 49 -11.62 -9.13 7.06
N PHE A 50 -12.55 -9.22 8.02
CA PHE A 50 -13.42 -8.10 8.37
C PHE A 50 -12.62 -6.88 8.84
N GLY A 51 -11.64 -7.08 9.73
CA GLY A 51 -10.81 -6.01 10.29
C GLY A 51 -9.99 -5.30 9.22
N PHE A 52 -9.34 -6.04 8.32
CA PHE A 52 -8.57 -5.43 7.22
C PHE A 52 -9.45 -4.64 6.26
N GLU A 53 -10.60 -5.18 5.88
CA GLU A 53 -11.53 -4.49 4.97
C GLU A 53 -12.19 -3.26 5.61
N LEU A 54 -12.45 -3.30 6.93
CA LEU A 54 -12.88 -2.13 7.68
C LEU A 54 -11.83 -1.02 7.64
N ILE A 55 -10.54 -1.35 7.80
CA ILE A 55 -9.45 -0.37 7.71
C ILE A 55 -9.35 0.19 6.28
N VAL A 56 -9.53 -0.63 5.23
CA VAL A 56 -9.60 -0.15 3.84
C VAL A 56 -10.73 0.86 3.66
N LEU A 57 -11.93 0.54 4.16
CA LEU A 57 -13.09 1.45 4.08
C LEU A 57 -12.81 2.77 4.80
N LEU A 58 -12.28 2.73 6.03
CA LEU A 58 -11.96 3.94 6.79
C LEU A 58 -10.84 4.75 6.12
N GLY A 59 -9.80 4.09 5.62
CA GLY A 59 -8.70 4.73 4.88
C GLY A 59 -9.20 5.41 3.60
N ALA A 60 -10.10 4.76 2.87
CA ALA A 60 -10.73 5.31 1.68
C ALA A 60 -11.58 6.55 2.00
N LEU A 61 -12.38 6.51 3.07
CA LEU A 61 -13.21 7.66 3.50
C LEU A 61 -12.37 8.86 3.97
N MET A 62 -11.28 8.60 4.70
CA MET A 62 -10.35 9.65 5.12
C MET A 62 -9.64 10.28 3.92
N THR A 63 -9.14 9.45 3.00
CA THR A 63 -8.48 9.92 1.78
C THR A 63 -9.46 10.68 0.87
N LEU A 64 -10.70 10.21 0.77
CA LEU A 64 -11.78 10.89 0.05
C LEU A 64 -12.06 12.28 0.63
N SER A 65 -12.09 12.40 1.97
CA SER A 65 -12.29 13.68 2.66
C SER A 65 -11.17 14.70 2.37
N VAL A 66 -9.92 14.22 2.27
CA VAL A 66 -8.77 15.02 1.83
C VAL A 66 -8.92 15.42 0.35
N CYS A 67 -9.29 14.49 -0.53
CA CYS A 67 -9.44 14.77 -1.96
C CYS A 67 -10.57 15.78 -2.26
N MET A 68 -11.66 15.74 -1.48
CA MET A 68 -12.75 16.70 -1.55
C MET A 68 -12.40 18.08 -0.97
N GLY A 69 -11.21 18.24 -0.39
CA GLY A 69 -10.76 19.50 0.21
C GLY A 69 -11.47 19.88 1.50
N ARG A 70 -12.16 18.93 2.16
CA ARG A 70 -12.75 19.14 3.49
C ARG A 70 -11.70 19.18 4.59
N VAL A 71 -10.60 18.47 4.40
CA VAL A 71 -9.43 18.50 5.27
C VAL A 71 -8.28 19.13 4.50
N ARG A 72 -7.89 20.35 4.88
CA ARG A 72 -6.78 21.08 4.27
C ARG A 72 -5.61 21.12 5.24
N VAL A 73 -4.80 20.07 5.22
CA VAL A 73 -3.51 20.03 5.93
C VAL A 73 -2.42 20.17 4.85
N GLY A 74 -1.46 21.07 5.04
CA GLY A 74 -0.41 21.34 4.06
C GLY A 74 0.33 20.05 3.68
N GLY A 75 0.30 19.67 2.40
CA GLY A 75 0.91 18.42 1.93
C GLY A 75 0.10 17.14 2.16
N ALA A 76 -1.15 17.22 2.66
CA ALA A 76 -1.95 16.04 3.02
C ALA A 76 -2.31 15.13 1.86
N PHE A 77 -2.43 15.67 0.64
CA PHE A 77 -2.88 14.92 -0.52
C PHE A 77 -1.98 13.71 -0.85
N PRO A 78 -0.68 13.88 -1.17
CA PRO A 78 0.19 12.74 -1.50
C PRO A 78 0.38 11.78 -0.31
N LEU A 79 0.41 12.30 0.92
CA LEU A 79 0.53 11.48 2.13
C LEU A 79 -0.71 10.60 2.36
N ALA A 80 -1.91 11.14 2.16
CA ALA A 80 -3.16 10.39 2.25
C ALA A 80 -3.22 9.29 1.20
N LEU A 81 -2.79 9.57 -0.04
CA LEU A 81 -2.70 8.56 -1.09
C LEU A 81 -1.72 7.43 -0.71
N LEU A 82 -0.54 7.78 -0.20
CA LEU A 82 0.47 6.81 0.26
C LEU A 82 -0.06 5.92 1.39
N CYS A 83 -0.79 6.51 2.35
CA CYS A 83 -1.41 5.77 3.44
C CYS A 83 -2.48 4.79 2.91
N LEU A 84 -3.32 5.23 1.97
CA LEU A 84 -4.31 4.36 1.33
C LEU A 84 -3.65 3.23 0.53
N ILE A 85 -2.58 3.52 -0.22
CA ILE A 85 -1.79 2.52 -0.94
C ILE A 85 -1.26 1.46 0.02
N GLY A 86 -0.65 1.87 1.14
CA GLY A 86 -0.15 0.96 2.15
C GLY A 86 -1.25 0.12 2.78
N THR A 87 -2.41 0.74 3.06
CA THR A 87 -3.59 0.06 3.59
C THR A 87 -4.12 -1.01 2.63
N LEU A 88 -4.29 -0.67 1.35
CA LEU A 88 -4.72 -1.61 0.32
C LEU A 88 -3.72 -2.75 0.14
N LEU A 89 -2.41 -2.46 0.20
CA LEU A 89 -1.38 -3.49 0.10
C LEU A 89 -1.48 -4.48 1.26
N VAL A 90 -1.54 -3.99 2.50
CA VAL A 90 -1.66 -4.82 3.70
C VAL A 90 -2.95 -5.64 3.66
N ALA A 91 -4.09 -5.03 3.31
CA ALA A 91 -5.36 -5.74 3.20
C ALA A 91 -5.36 -6.80 2.08
N SER A 92 -4.74 -6.50 0.93
CA SER A 92 -4.62 -7.45 -0.19
C SER A 92 -3.82 -8.69 0.19
N VAL A 93 -2.74 -8.53 0.97
CA VAL A 93 -1.87 -9.62 1.38
C VAL A 93 -2.47 -10.36 2.57
N PHE A 94 -2.72 -9.68 3.69
CA PHE A 94 -3.12 -10.34 4.92
C PHE A 94 -4.61 -10.67 4.96
N GLY A 95 -5.48 -9.77 4.51
CA GLY A 95 -6.93 -10.01 4.48
C GLY A 95 -7.32 -10.98 3.36
N ILE A 96 -7.02 -10.63 2.11
CA ILE A 96 -7.49 -11.40 0.95
C ILE A 96 -6.61 -12.62 0.66
N HIS A 97 -5.29 -12.47 0.59
CA HIS A 97 -4.44 -13.60 0.19
C HIS A 97 -4.22 -14.64 1.30
N VAL A 98 -3.96 -14.20 2.54
CA VAL A 98 -3.69 -15.10 3.66
C VAL A 98 -4.98 -15.56 4.34
N ASP A 99 -5.78 -14.62 4.88
CA ASP A 99 -6.93 -14.97 5.71
C ASP A 99 -8.11 -15.54 4.91
N ALA A 100 -8.53 -14.90 3.81
CA ALA A 100 -9.64 -15.43 3.02
C ALA A 100 -9.34 -16.82 2.44
N ARG A 101 -8.09 -17.10 2.03
CA ARG A 101 -7.70 -18.44 1.54
C ARG A 101 -7.63 -19.49 2.64
N SER A 102 -7.23 -19.12 3.85
CA SER A 102 -7.16 -20.07 4.98
C SER A 102 -8.55 -20.51 5.41
N ILE A 103 -9.53 -19.61 5.36
CA ILE A 103 -10.91 -19.85 5.78
C ILE A 103 -11.71 -20.60 4.70
N ILE A 104 -11.60 -20.19 3.44
CA ILE A 104 -12.37 -20.74 2.32
C ILE A 104 -11.81 -22.08 1.84
N GLY A 105 -10.53 -22.34 2.11
CA GLY A 105 -9.76 -23.41 1.49
C GLY A 105 -9.32 -23.02 0.07
N GLY A 106 -8.04 -23.23 -0.24
CA GLY A 106 -7.39 -22.69 -1.45
C GLY A 106 -8.00 -23.10 -2.80
N ASN A 107 -8.87 -24.12 -2.84
CA ASN A 107 -9.45 -24.69 -4.06
C ASN A 107 -10.99 -24.64 -4.12
N HIS A 108 -11.66 -23.82 -3.31
CA HIS A 108 -13.13 -23.74 -3.41
C HIS A 108 -13.54 -23.15 -4.78
N PRO A 109 -14.28 -23.89 -5.62
CA PRO A 109 -14.49 -23.56 -7.03
C PRO A 109 -15.22 -22.23 -7.23
N THR A 110 -16.12 -21.88 -6.29
CA THR A 110 -16.92 -20.66 -6.35
C THR A 110 -16.15 -19.41 -5.90
N PHE A 111 -15.31 -19.51 -4.86
CA PHE A 111 -14.74 -18.34 -4.18
C PHE A 111 -13.28 -18.05 -4.56
N ALA A 112 -12.50 -19.07 -4.94
CA ALA A 112 -11.11 -18.87 -5.36
C ALA A 112 -10.94 -17.90 -6.55
N PRO A 113 -11.81 -17.93 -7.60
CA PRO A 113 -11.76 -16.94 -8.67
C PRO A 113 -12.04 -15.51 -8.19
N TRP A 114 -12.91 -15.35 -7.19
CA TRP A 114 -13.26 -14.04 -6.63
C TRP A 114 -12.11 -13.46 -5.81
N VAL A 115 -11.46 -14.27 -4.96
CA VAL A 115 -10.23 -13.88 -4.22
C VAL A 115 -9.18 -13.36 -5.20
N ASN A 116 -8.91 -14.11 -6.28
CA ASN A 116 -7.91 -13.70 -7.27
C ASN A 116 -8.31 -12.43 -8.03
N ARG A 117 -9.58 -12.28 -8.40
CA ARG A 117 -10.08 -11.06 -9.06
C ARG A 117 -9.99 -9.84 -8.17
N THR A 118 -10.34 -9.96 -6.89
CA THR A 118 -10.19 -8.86 -5.91
C THR A 118 -8.73 -8.52 -5.70
N LEU A 119 -7.84 -9.50 -5.60
CA LEU A 119 -6.42 -9.26 -5.46
C LEU A 119 -5.87 -8.49 -6.69
N MET A 120 -6.23 -8.91 -7.90
CA MET A 120 -5.87 -8.19 -9.13
C MET A 120 -6.46 -6.77 -9.17
N PHE A 121 -7.70 -6.61 -8.68
CA PHE A 121 -8.35 -5.31 -8.57
C PHE A 121 -7.61 -4.39 -7.58
N TYR A 122 -7.23 -4.87 -6.39
CA TYR A 122 -6.44 -4.09 -5.42
C TYR A 122 -5.07 -3.72 -5.98
N LEU A 123 -4.39 -4.64 -6.67
CA LEU A 123 -3.14 -4.32 -7.36
C LEU A 123 -3.33 -3.24 -8.44
N ALA A 124 -4.43 -3.28 -9.19
CA ALA A 124 -4.76 -2.23 -10.16
C ALA A 124 -5.01 -0.88 -9.49
N LEU A 125 -5.76 -0.84 -8.37
CA LEU A 125 -5.99 0.39 -7.60
C LEU A 125 -4.69 0.94 -7.01
N ILE A 126 -3.87 0.09 -6.39
CA ILE A 126 -2.55 0.45 -5.84
C ILE A 126 -1.67 1.05 -6.94
N SER A 127 -1.62 0.41 -8.12
CA SER A 127 -0.83 0.89 -9.25
C SER A 127 -1.34 2.25 -9.75
N GLY A 128 -2.66 2.41 -9.86
CA GLY A 128 -3.28 3.68 -10.25
C GLY A 128 -3.01 4.82 -9.26
N LEU A 129 -3.17 4.56 -7.96
CA LEU A 129 -2.88 5.54 -6.91
C LEU A 129 -1.38 5.88 -6.86
N SER A 130 -0.51 4.88 -7.00
CA SER A 130 0.95 5.09 -7.01
C SER A 130 1.35 5.96 -8.20
N LEU A 131 0.76 5.73 -9.37
CA LEU A 131 0.99 6.56 -10.55
C LEU A 131 0.50 7.99 -10.33
N ILE A 132 -0.68 8.19 -9.75
CA ILE A 132 -1.20 9.53 -9.45
C ILE A 132 -0.30 10.26 -8.44
N ALA A 133 0.10 9.59 -7.37
CA ALA A 133 1.00 10.15 -6.36
C ALA A 133 2.37 10.50 -6.97
N MET A 134 2.92 9.64 -7.82
CA MET A 134 4.18 9.88 -8.53
C MET A 134 4.07 11.04 -9.52
N LEU A 135 2.96 11.16 -10.25
CA LEU A 135 2.71 12.27 -11.17
C LEU A 135 2.54 13.61 -10.43
N ASP A 136 1.90 13.61 -9.26
CA ASP A 136 1.78 14.80 -8.42
C ASP A 136 3.16 15.26 -7.92
N VAL A 137 4.01 14.33 -7.47
CA VAL A 137 5.39 14.62 -7.08
C VAL A 137 6.24 15.10 -8.26
N TYR A 138 6.16 14.44 -9.42
CA TYR A 138 6.87 14.83 -10.64
C TYR A 138 6.59 16.29 -11.01
N ARG A 139 5.34 16.73 -10.88
CA ARG A 139 4.94 18.11 -11.19
C ARG A 139 5.50 19.14 -10.21
N ARG A 140 5.83 18.75 -8.98
CA ARG A 140 6.24 19.67 -7.91
C ARG A 140 7.75 19.85 -7.82
N SER A 141 8.54 18.79 -8.01
CA SER A 141 10.00 18.89 -7.91
C SER A 141 10.72 17.82 -8.75
N ALA A 142 11.48 18.25 -9.76
CA ALA A 142 12.33 17.34 -10.55
C ALA A 142 13.48 16.75 -9.72
N SER A 143 13.95 17.46 -8.69
CA SER A 143 15.04 17.00 -7.81
C SER A 143 14.65 15.75 -7.00
N SER A 144 13.36 15.61 -6.67
CA SER A 144 12.83 14.44 -5.94
C SER A 144 13.05 13.10 -6.66
N TRP A 145 13.21 13.11 -7.99
CA TRP A 145 13.45 11.90 -8.79
C TRP A 145 14.78 11.23 -8.47
N GLY A 146 15.80 11.98 -8.07
CA GLY A 146 17.06 11.40 -7.64
C GLY A 146 16.88 10.48 -6.44
N LEU A 147 15.97 10.82 -5.52
CA LEU A 147 15.65 10.00 -4.35
C LEU A 147 14.79 8.79 -4.71
N VAL A 148 13.82 8.95 -5.61
CA VAL A 148 13.01 7.83 -6.13
C VAL A 148 13.89 6.81 -6.86
N LEU A 149 14.78 7.26 -7.74
CA LEU A 149 15.69 6.34 -8.44
C LEU A 149 16.61 5.61 -7.47
N ARG A 150 17.13 6.33 -6.46
CA ARG A 150 17.95 5.72 -5.41
C ARG A 150 17.17 4.70 -4.59
N SER A 151 15.90 4.96 -4.25
CA SER A 151 15.08 3.98 -3.53
C SER A 151 14.82 2.71 -4.35
N MET A 152 14.62 2.85 -5.67
CA MET A 152 14.45 1.70 -6.57
C MET A 152 15.66 0.76 -6.58
N ILE A 153 16.89 1.29 -6.45
CA ILE A 153 18.10 0.43 -6.37
C ILE A 153 18.02 -0.53 -5.17
N PHE A 154 17.44 -0.10 -4.05
CA PHE A 154 17.27 -0.95 -2.87
C PHE A 154 16.03 -1.87 -2.96
N LEU A 155 14.98 -1.43 -3.66
CA LEU A 155 13.74 -2.20 -3.81
C LEU A 155 13.82 -3.27 -4.90
N ILE A 156 14.61 -3.06 -5.97
CA ILE A 156 14.76 -4.01 -7.09
C ILE A 156 15.19 -5.42 -6.60
N PRO A 157 16.22 -5.58 -5.74
CA PRO A 157 16.58 -6.89 -5.21
C PRO A 157 15.42 -7.56 -4.44
N VAL A 158 14.66 -6.79 -3.67
CA VAL A 158 13.51 -7.30 -2.89
C VAL A 158 12.41 -7.79 -3.81
N ILE A 159 12.06 -7.00 -4.83
CA ILE A 159 11.05 -7.36 -5.82
C ILE A 159 11.52 -8.56 -6.66
N GLY A 160 12.79 -8.57 -7.08
CA GLY A 160 13.39 -9.66 -7.85
C GLY A 160 13.37 -10.99 -7.11
N LEU A 161 13.74 -10.98 -5.82
CA LEU A 161 13.63 -12.16 -4.96
C LEU A 161 12.18 -12.58 -4.73
N GLY A 162 11.26 -11.64 -4.55
CA GLY A 162 9.83 -11.94 -4.46
C GLY A 162 9.29 -12.66 -5.70
N ILE A 163 9.61 -12.16 -6.91
CA ILE A 163 9.22 -12.79 -8.18
C ILE A 163 9.88 -14.16 -8.33
N TYR A 164 11.15 -14.28 -7.95
CA TYR A 164 11.88 -15.55 -7.98
C TYR A 164 11.18 -16.59 -7.09
N PHE A 165 10.87 -16.27 -5.83
CA PHE A 165 10.18 -17.19 -4.92
C PHE A 165 8.75 -17.49 -5.37
N GLN A 166 8.05 -16.55 -6.00
CA GLN A 166 6.73 -16.80 -6.56
C GLN A 166 6.78 -17.87 -7.66
N ARG A 167 7.83 -17.88 -8.50
CA ARG A 167 7.96 -18.82 -9.63
C ARG A 167 8.58 -20.16 -9.22
N SER A 168 9.62 -20.12 -8.40
CA SER A 168 10.40 -21.29 -8.01
C SER A 168 9.88 -21.97 -6.74
N GLY A 169 8.93 -21.34 -6.05
CA GLY A 169 8.50 -21.75 -4.71
C GLY A 169 9.51 -21.34 -3.65
N LEU A 170 9.12 -21.50 -2.38
CA LEU A 170 10.05 -21.36 -1.27
C LEU A 170 10.95 -22.60 -1.21
N PRO A 171 12.28 -22.44 -1.11
CA PRO A 171 13.17 -23.58 -0.95
C PRO A 171 12.78 -24.37 0.31
N SER A 172 12.78 -25.71 0.22
CA SER A 172 12.44 -26.53 1.38
C SER A 172 13.49 -26.35 2.49
N MET A 173 13.00 -26.23 3.73
CA MET A 173 13.86 -26.21 4.92
C MET A 173 14.45 -27.59 5.26
N GLN A 174 13.92 -28.64 4.63
CA GLN A 174 14.39 -30.02 4.78
C GLN A 174 15.56 -30.31 3.84
N ASP A 175 16.59 -30.96 4.35
CA ASP A 175 17.70 -31.46 3.53
C ASP A 175 17.29 -32.72 2.74
N SER A 176 18.25 -33.29 2.00
CA SER A 176 18.05 -34.51 1.19
C SER A 176 17.66 -35.73 2.02
N ALA A 177 17.90 -35.70 3.34
CA ALA A 177 17.54 -36.75 4.29
C ALA A 177 16.17 -36.50 4.96
N GLY A 178 15.52 -35.36 4.69
CA GLY A 178 14.26 -34.97 5.31
C GLY A 178 14.41 -34.30 6.67
N GLU A 179 15.65 -34.06 7.14
CA GLU A 179 15.91 -33.39 8.41
C GLU A 179 15.91 -31.86 8.24
N LEU A 180 15.51 -31.15 9.30
CA LEU A 180 15.54 -29.69 9.32
C LEU A 180 17.00 -29.21 9.29
N SER A 181 17.41 -28.65 8.16
CA SER A 181 18.77 -28.12 8.01
C SER A 181 18.90 -26.77 8.73
N VAL A 182 19.62 -26.77 9.85
CA VAL A 182 19.92 -25.55 10.62
C VAL A 182 20.60 -24.49 9.75
N VAL A 183 21.51 -24.90 8.86
CA VAL A 183 22.21 -23.99 7.93
C VAL A 183 21.22 -23.31 6.98
N ARG A 184 20.28 -24.06 6.39
CA ARG A 184 19.24 -23.47 5.52
C ARG A 184 18.33 -22.53 6.29
N MET A 185 17.92 -22.91 7.50
CA MET A 185 17.09 -22.07 8.36
C MET A 185 17.79 -20.73 8.69
N LEU A 186 19.06 -20.78 9.13
CA LEU A 186 19.87 -19.58 9.39
C LEU A 186 20.03 -18.72 8.14
N SER A 187 20.26 -19.34 6.97
CA SER A 187 20.38 -18.60 5.71
C SER A 187 19.07 -17.89 5.31
N MET A 188 17.90 -18.50 5.55
CA MET A 188 16.60 -17.88 5.29
C MET A 188 16.32 -16.73 6.26
N ILE A 189 16.63 -16.91 7.55
CA ILE A 189 16.48 -15.85 8.55
C ILE A 189 17.38 -14.66 8.18
N LEU A 190 18.67 -14.92 7.91
CA LEU A 190 19.61 -13.87 7.52
C LEU A 190 19.19 -13.18 6.22
N GLY A 191 18.77 -13.95 5.21
CA GLY A 191 18.24 -13.42 3.97
C GLY A 191 17.00 -12.55 4.19
N GLY A 192 16.08 -12.99 5.06
CA GLY A 192 14.89 -12.23 5.46
C GLY A 192 15.23 -10.92 6.16
N ILE A 193 16.23 -10.92 7.06
CA ILE A 193 16.70 -9.70 7.73
C ILE A 193 17.29 -8.71 6.72
N VAL A 194 18.17 -9.18 5.83
CA VAL A 194 18.76 -8.33 4.78
C VAL A 194 17.68 -7.74 3.88
N LEU A 195 16.71 -8.54 3.45
CA LEU A 195 15.56 -8.09 2.67
C LEU A 195 14.71 -7.07 3.43
N GLY A 196 14.47 -7.29 4.72
CA GLY A 196 13.76 -6.36 5.59
C GLY A 196 14.46 -5.01 5.71
N ILE A 197 15.79 -5.00 5.86
CA ILE A 197 16.60 -3.78 5.89
C ILE A 197 16.53 -3.06 4.55
N LEU A 198 16.71 -3.77 3.43
CA LEU A 198 16.62 -3.17 2.08
C LEU A 198 15.24 -2.56 1.82
N LEU A 199 14.18 -3.27 2.19
CA LEU A 199 12.80 -2.79 2.07
C LEU A 199 12.57 -1.56 2.96
N SER A 200 13.10 -1.55 4.18
CA SER A 200 12.99 -0.42 5.12
C SER A 200 13.73 0.82 4.61
N VAL A 201 14.98 0.67 4.18
CA VAL A 201 15.79 1.77 3.61
C VAL A 201 15.16 2.29 2.32
N GLY A 202 14.76 1.40 1.42
CA GLY A 202 14.07 1.76 0.18
C GLY A 202 12.76 2.51 0.46
N GLY A 203 11.95 2.00 1.39
CA GLY A 203 10.71 2.65 1.82
C GLY A 203 10.94 4.02 2.46
N HIS A 204 11.96 4.16 3.32
CA HIS A 204 12.31 5.43 3.95
C HIS A 204 12.76 6.48 2.91
N LEU A 205 13.63 6.10 1.98
CA LEU A 205 14.07 7.00 0.90
C LEU A 205 12.91 7.38 -0.02
N LEU A 206 11.98 6.45 -0.25
CA LEU A 206 10.77 6.72 -1.00
C LEU A 206 9.92 7.75 -0.27
N ILE A 207 9.61 7.58 1.01
CA ILE A 207 8.86 8.56 1.82
C ILE A 207 9.56 9.93 1.83
N ARG A 208 10.87 9.97 2.08
CA ARG A 208 11.68 11.20 2.03
C ARG A 208 11.57 11.91 0.69
N SER A 209 11.45 11.19 -0.43
CA SER A 209 11.26 11.81 -1.74
C SER A 209 9.92 12.56 -1.85
N PHE A 210 8.87 12.06 -1.19
CA PHE A 210 7.58 12.75 -1.10
C PHE A 210 7.65 13.95 -0.16
N GLU A 211 8.38 13.84 0.96
CA GLU A 211 8.58 14.95 1.90
C GLU A 211 9.34 16.11 1.28
N VAL A 212 10.42 15.84 0.53
CA VAL A 212 11.20 16.88 -0.17
C VAL A 212 10.40 17.58 -1.27
N ALA A 213 9.36 16.95 -1.79
CA ALA A 213 8.45 17.56 -2.75
C ALA A 213 7.35 18.42 -2.10
N LEU A 214 7.27 18.44 -0.77
CA LEU A 214 6.38 19.36 -0.05
C LEU A 214 6.98 20.76 -0.05
N PRO A 215 6.16 21.81 -0.27
CA PRO A 215 6.64 23.18 -0.13
C PRO A 215 7.16 23.39 1.29
N GLU A 216 8.33 24.02 1.43
CA GLU A 216 8.88 24.39 2.73
C GLU A 216 7.81 25.14 3.53
N LYS A 217 7.60 24.70 4.77
CA LYS A 217 6.79 25.45 5.72
C LYS A 217 7.57 26.73 5.96
N ASN A 218 7.14 27.83 5.31
CA ASN A 218 7.86 29.11 5.35
C ASN A 218 8.34 29.38 6.78
N ASP A 219 9.66 29.48 6.97
CA ASP A 219 10.32 29.97 8.19
C ASP A 219 10.01 31.45 8.48
N ALA A 220 8.89 31.97 7.94
CA ALA A 220 8.39 33.33 8.11
C ALA A 220 7.86 33.61 9.53
N GLU A 221 7.95 32.66 10.45
CA GLU A 221 7.76 32.89 11.89
C GLU A 221 9.06 33.22 12.65
N ASN A 222 10.23 33.14 12.00
CA ASN A 222 11.54 33.39 12.63
C ASN A 222 12.37 34.51 11.96
N ALA A 223 11.76 35.37 11.14
CA ALA A 223 12.40 36.58 10.59
C ALA A 223 11.67 37.86 11.03
#